data_AF-K0RRW4-F1
#
_entry.id   AF-K0RRW4-F1
#
_cell.length_a   1.000
_cell.length_b   1.000
_cell.length_c   1.000
_cell.angle_alpha   90.00
_cell.angle_beta   90.00
_cell.angle_gamma   90.00
#
_symmetry.space_group_name_H-M   'P 1'
#
loop_
_entity.id
_entity.type
_entity.pdbx_description
1 polymer ?
#
loop_
_entity_poly.entity_id
_entity_poly.type
_entity_poly.pdbx_seq_one_letter_code
_entity_poly.pdbx_strand_id
1 'polypeptide(L)'
;MNLRFASVEQNGATHGHLPDGDASPSAQAKPDSSGQRNTNDELSNDRNQGVPQLNLIIAVDAIVSFRSFMTDSPSFLLAAGAAIALFAAKKVLDRFDLMDKICNRTYIYNICWEDPAVDHQVLNITHDDVIFRICSAGDIVLDYAIEGPSKIVVCDMNLHQLWLFELKIRMLRDPKLTYEEWWGIWGDSDVETALKVWKRMRHTMSADGRKWWDGRMERVFRQGFATTGSTGFDREGHASAFSCG
;
A
#
# COMPACT_ATOMS: atom_id res chain seq x y z
N MET A 1 26.84 -11.16 -7.21
CA MET A 1 26.01 -9.96 -7.42
C MET A 1 25.36 -9.51 -6.11
N ASN A 2 25.52 -8.25 -5.72
CA ASN A 2 24.91 -7.66 -4.52
C ASN A 2 23.49 -7.16 -4.84
N LEU A 3 22.50 -8.04 -4.81
CA LEU A 3 21.09 -7.66 -4.87
C LEU A 3 20.68 -7.08 -3.51
N ARG A 4 20.39 -5.77 -3.45
CA ARG A 4 19.84 -5.13 -2.27
C ARG A 4 18.35 -4.87 -2.48
N PHE A 5 17.55 -5.47 -1.61
CA PHE A 5 16.12 -5.19 -1.51
C PHE A 5 15.95 -3.91 -0.70
N ALA A 6 15.24 -2.94 -1.27
CA ALA A 6 14.73 -1.80 -0.53
C ALA A 6 13.19 -1.87 -0.59
N SER A 7 12.60 -2.43 0.46
CA SER A 7 11.27 -1.97 0.86
C SER A 7 11.46 -0.62 1.57
N VAL A 8 10.56 0.33 1.35
CA VAL A 8 10.52 1.57 2.13
C VAL A 8 10.01 1.22 3.53
N GLU A 9 10.83 0.61 4.39
CA GLU A 9 10.52 0.46 5.81
C GLU A 9 11.75 0.76 6.69
N GLN A 10 11.54 1.73 7.59
CA GLN A 10 12.53 2.22 8.55
C GLN A 10 12.56 1.37 9.81
N ASN A 11 13.75 1.30 10.39
CA ASN A 11 14.15 0.64 11.63
C ASN A 11 13.19 0.83 12.82
N GLY A 12 12.85 -0.29 13.47
CA GLY A 12 12.97 -0.56 14.91
C GLY A 12 12.51 0.48 15.95
N ALA A 13 11.48 0.11 16.72
CA ALA A 13 11.44 0.36 18.17
C ALA A 13 10.59 -0.69 18.88
N THR A 14 11.22 -1.40 19.81
CA THR A 14 10.69 -2.47 20.66
C THR A 14 10.13 -1.94 21.99
N HIS A 15 9.08 -2.63 22.47
CA HIS A 15 8.68 -2.91 23.86
C HIS A 15 8.08 -1.83 24.79
N GLY A 16 6.92 -2.19 25.37
CA GLY A 16 6.34 -1.66 26.62
C GLY A 16 4.91 -2.18 26.82
N HIS A 17 4.51 -2.56 28.03
CA HIS A 17 3.51 -3.59 28.37
C HIS A 17 2.35 -3.04 29.24
N LEU A 18 1.08 -3.38 28.88
CA LEU A 18 -0.20 -3.53 29.67
C LEU A 18 -0.64 -2.44 30.71
N PRO A 19 -1.90 -2.43 31.25
CA PRO A 19 -3.03 -3.36 31.14
C PRO A 19 -4.43 -2.74 30.87
N ASP A 20 -5.42 -3.63 30.88
CA ASP A 20 -6.87 -3.56 30.63
C ASP A 20 -7.70 -2.53 31.42
N GLY A 21 -8.90 -2.24 30.90
CA GLY A 21 -9.98 -1.57 31.61
C GLY A 21 -11.30 -1.57 30.84
N ASP A 22 -12.17 -2.52 31.18
CA ASP A 22 -13.58 -2.61 30.78
C ASP A 22 -14.39 -1.35 31.16
N ALA A 23 -15.36 -0.98 30.31
CA ALA A 23 -16.77 -0.75 30.70
C ALA A 23 -17.60 -0.12 29.56
N SER A 24 -18.61 -0.87 29.10
CA SER A 24 -19.89 -0.36 28.57
C SER A 24 -20.76 0.20 29.74
N PRO A 25 -21.96 0.81 29.60
CA PRO A 25 -22.90 0.72 28.47
C PRO A 25 -23.80 1.95 28.13
N SER A 26 -24.44 1.84 26.95
CA SER A 26 -25.85 2.12 26.59
C SER A 26 -26.61 3.41 27.01
N ALA A 27 -27.29 4.00 26.00
CA ALA A 27 -28.77 4.05 25.84
C ALA A 27 -29.39 5.43 25.52
N GLN A 28 -29.91 5.53 24.27
CA GLN A 28 -31.26 5.96 23.84
C GLN A 28 -31.92 7.26 24.38
N ALA A 29 -32.39 8.14 23.48
CA ALA A 29 -33.78 8.17 22.96
C ALA A 29 -34.17 9.53 22.30
N LYS A 30 -34.89 9.44 21.17
CA LYS A 30 -35.77 10.46 20.50
C LYS A 30 -37.18 10.46 21.19
N PRO A 31 -38.26 11.20 20.82
CA PRO A 31 -38.59 11.92 19.55
C PRO A 31 -39.30 13.32 19.71
N ASP A 32 -39.34 14.15 18.66
CA ASP A 32 -40.49 14.57 17.80
C ASP A 32 -41.59 15.46 18.45
N SER A 33 -41.85 16.64 17.86
CA SER A 33 -43.15 16.99 17.25
C SER A 33 -43.26 18.47 16.83
N SER A 34 -44.03 18.63 15.77
CA SER A 34 -44.31 19.76 14.90
C SER A 34 -45.38 20.72 15.45
N GLY A 35 -45.49 21.93 14.87
CA GLY A 35 -46.71 22.71 15.04
C GLY A 35 -46.67 24.20 14.71
N GLN A 36 -47.13 24.52 13.50
CA GLN A 36 -47.94 25.69 13.11
C GLN A 36 -47.31 27.06 12.78
N ARG A 37 -47.95 27.63 11.76
CA ARG A 37 -47.66 28.83 10.96
C ARG A 37 -48.63 29.96 11.28
N ASN A 38 -48.12 31.17 11.02
CA ASN A 38 -48.74 32.38 10.45
C ASN A 38 -49.84 33.12 11.22
N THR A 39 -49.60 34.42 11.42
CA THR A 39 -50.45 35.49 10.87
C THR A 39 -49.56 36.69 10.51
N ASN A 40 -49.84 37.30 9.36
CA ASN A 40 -49.27 38.57 8.91
C ASN A 40 -50.10 39.70 9.54
N ASP A 41 -49.47 40.84 9.88
CA ASP A 41 -50.11 42.16 9.77
C ASP A 41 -49.04 43.26 9.60
N GLU A 42 -49.15 43.89 8.44
CA GLU A 42 -48.94 45.29 8.03
C GLU A 42 -47.95 46.27 8.71
N LEU A 43 -47.33 47.07 7.82
CA LEU A 43 -47.15 48.54 7.83
C LEU A 43 -45.72 49.14 7.78
N SER A 44 -45.52 49.87 6.67
CA SER A 44 -44.76 51.11 6.47
C SER A 44 -43.22 51.14 6.59
N ASN A 45 -42.58 51.08 5.42
CA ASN A 45 -41.74 52.14 4.82
C ASN A 45 -41.03 53.12 5.78
N ASP A 46 -39.70 53.02 5.91
CA ASP A 46 -38.86 54.21 5.78
C ASP A 46 -37.44 53.89 5.25
N ARG A 47 -36.94 54.77 4.40
CA ARG A 47 -35.60 54.70 3.81
C ARG A 47 -34.63 55.44 4.73
N ASN A 48 -33.38 54.94 4.72
CA ASN A 48 -32.12 55.70 4.68
C ASN A 48 -31.17 55.55 5.91
N GLN A 49 -29.90 55.28 5.57
CA GLN A 49 -28.63 55.60 6.25
C GLN A 49 -28.04 54.65 7.31
N GLY A 50 -26.85 54.11 6.98
CA GLY A 50 -25.85 53.61 7.93
C GLY A 50 -25.14 52.34 7.48
N VAL A 51 -24.01 52.44 6.77
CA VAL A 51 -23.10 51.29 6.60
C VAL A 51 -22.33 51.13 7.92
N PRO A 52 -22.46 50.01 8.67
CA PRO A 52 -21.93 49.96 10.02
C PRO A 52 -20.44 49.62 10.02
N GLN A 53 -19.62 50.64 10.29
CA GLN A 53 -18.22 50.55 10.74
C GLN A 53 -18.01 49.54 11.90
N LEU A 54 -19.09 49.17 12.59
CA LEU A 54 -19.10 48.27 13.75
C LEU A 54 -18.70 46.82 13.41
N ASN A 55 -19.01 46.32 12.20
CA ASN A 55 -18.66 44.95 11.80
C ASN A 55 -17.14 44.78 11.60
N LEU A 56 -16.42 45.85 11.25
CA LEU A 56 -14.98 45.82 11.04
C LEU A 56 -14.22 45.80 12.37
N ILE A 57 -14.68 46.54 13.37
CA ILE A 57 -14.06 46.62 14.70
C ILE A 57 -14.20 45.28 15.44
N ILE A 58 -15.40 44.68 15.42
CA ILE A 58 -15.65 43.37 16.04
C ILE A 58 -14.78 42.27 15.39
N ALA A 59 -14.60 42.33 14.08
CA ALA A 59 -13.73 41.40 13.36
C ALA A 59 -12.25 41.57 13.74
N VAL A 60 -11.77 42.80 13.90
CA VAL A 60 -10.38 43.08 14.32
C VAL A 60 -10.15 42.66 15.76
N ASP A 61 -11.07 42.95 16.69
CA ASP A 61 -10.96 42.55 18.09
C ASP A 61 -11.00 41.03 18.25
N ALA A 62 -11.84 40.33 17.48
CA ALA A 62 -11.84 38.87 17.46
C ALA A 62 -10.49 38.30 16.97
N ILE A 63 -9.87 38.91 15.95
CA ILE A 63 -8.57 38.50 15.42
C ILE A 63 -7.45 38.77 16.45
N VAL A 64 -7.46 39.93 17.11
CA VAL A 64 -6.46 40.29 18.13
C VAL A 64 -6.60 39.40 19.36
N SER A 65 -7.84 39.14 19.81
CA SER A 65 -8.11 38.27 20.95
C SER A 65 -7.77 36.81 20.65
N PHE A 66 -7.99 36.35 19.41
CA PHE A 66 -7.56 35.03 18.94
C PHE A 66 -6.04 34.92 18.87
N ARG A 67 -5.35 35.98 18.44
CA ARG A 67 -3.89 36.06 18.43
C ARG A 67 -3.30 36.02 19.84
N SER A 68 -3.91 36.71 20.81
CA SER A 68 -3.49 36.66 22.22
C SER A 68 -3.72 35.27 22.81
N PHE A 69 -4.89 34.67 22.57
CA PHE A 69 -5.20 33.30 23.00
C PHE A 69 -4.21 32.26 22.47
N MET A 70 -3.79 32.40 21.21
CA MET A 70 -2.76 31.54 20.59
C MET A 70 -1.37 31.75 21.21
N THR A 71 -1.05 32.94 21.73
CA THR A 71 0.25 33.23 22.35
C THR A 71 0.29 32.86 23.84
N ASP A 72 -0.86 32.89 24.53
CA ASP A 72 -0.97 32.64 25.98
C ASP A 72 -1.14 31.16 26.35
N SER A 73 -1.36 30.26 25.39
CA SER A 73 -1.57 28.82 25.63
C SER A 73 -0.56 27.94 24.86
N PRO A 74 0.72 27.90 25.27
CA PRO A 74 1.74 27.07 24.62
C PRO A 74 1.37 25.58 24.57
N SER A 75 0.62 25.09 25.57
CA SER A 75 0.07 23.74 25.64
C SER A 75 -0.93 23.44 24.52
N PHE A 76 -1.74 24.42 24.12
CA PHE A 76 -2.74 24.27 23.07
C PHE A 76 -2.08 24.24 21.69
N LEU A 77 -1.12 25.13 21.42
CA LEU A 77 -0.33 25.11 20.18
C LEU A 77 0.45 23.79 20.04
N LEU A 78 1.04 23.29 21.12
CA LEU A 78 1.73 22.02 21.14
C LEU A 78 0.78 20.85 20.88
N ALA A 79 -0.41 20.84 21.50
CA ALA A 79 -1.42 19.81 21.30
C ALA A 79 -1.99 19.83 19.87
N ALA A 80 -2.29 21.02 19.31
CA ALA A 80 -2.76 21.16 17.94
C ALA A 80 -1.68 20.75 16.93
N GLY A 81 -0.42 21.14 17.16
CA GLY A 81 0.73 20.71 16.36
C GLY A 81 0.93 19.19 16.41
N ALA A 82 0.83 18.58 17.58
CA ALA A 82 0.91 17.12 17.75
C ALA A 82 -0.24 16.41 17.05
N ALA A 83 -1.47 16.92 17.13
CA ALA A 83 -2.64 16.35 16.46
C ALA A 83 -2.50 16.42 14.92
N ILE A 84 -2.02 17.55 14.39
CA ILE A 84 -1.75 17.71 12.95
C ILE A 84 -0.63 16.77 12.51
N ALA A 85 0.45 16.65 13.30
CA ALA A 85 1.56 15.74 13.02
C ALA A 85 1.11 14.28 13.04
N LEU A 86 0.29 13.87 14.02
CA LEU A 86 -0.30 12.53 14.11
C LEU A 86 -1.26 12.26 12.95
N PHE A 87 -2.09 13.24 12.55
CA PHE A 87 -2.98 13.11 11.40
C PHE A 87 -2.20 12.98 10.09
N ALA A 88 -1.17 13.80 9.90
CA ALA A 88 -0.29 13.72 8.73
C ALA A 88 0.48 12.38 8.70
N ALA A 89 1.03 11.94 9.82
CA ALA A 89 1.70 10.64 9.96
C ALA A 89 0.73 9.49 9.66
N LYS A 90 -0.50 9.54 10.21
CA LYS A 90 -1.56 8.57 9.90
C LYS A 90 -1.92 8.57 8.42
N LYS A 91 -2.06 9.74 7.78
CA LYS A 91 -2.33 9.84 6.34
C LYS A 91 -1.21 9.29 5.48
N VAL A 92 0.05 9.46 5.90
CA VAL A 92 1.21 8.84 5.24
C VAL A 92 1.18 7.33 5.41
N LEU A 93 0.90 6.81 6.60
CA LEU A 93 0.73 5.37 6.87
C LEU A 93 -0.45 4.77 6.08
N ASP A 94 -1.59 5.45 6.04
CA ASP A 94 -2.78 5.04 5.28
C ASP A 94 -2.50 4.96 3.77
N ARG A 95 -1.55 5.74 3.25
CA ARG A 95 -1.14 5.71 1.84
C ARG A 95 -0.40 4.42 1.49
N PHE A 96 0.30 3.80 2.45
CA PHE A 96 0.90 2.48 2.26
C PHE A 96 -0.17 1.37 2.29
N ASP A 97 -1.21 1.50 3.11
CA ASP A 97 -2.36 0.57 3.13
C ASP A 97 -3.32 0.79 1.92
N LEU A 98 -3.18 1.90 1.19
CA LEU A 98 -3.97 2.15 -0.01
C LEU A 98 -3.66 1.12 -1.11
N MET A 99 -2.38 0.75 -1.29
CA MET A 99 -2.01 -0.25 -2.29
C MET A 99 -2.52 -1.63 -1.92
N ASP A 100 -2.44 -2.01 -0.64
CA ASP A 100 -3.05 -3.25 -0.13
C ASP A 100 -4.57 -3.28 -0.39
N LYS A 101 -5.26 -2.15 -0.23
CA LYS A 101 -6.71 -2.04 -0.52
C LYS A 101 -7.03 -2.11 -2.00
N ILE A 102 -6.31 -1.36 -2.84
CA ILE A 102 -6.53 -1.32 -4.30
C ILE A 102 -6.21 -2.67 -4.93
N CYS A 103 -5.08 -3.26 -4.55
CA CYS A 103 -4.60 -4.53 -5.08
C CYS A 103 -5.12 -5.74 -4.30
N ASN A 104 -6.11 -5.57 -3.41
CA ASN A 104 -6.72 -6.65 -2.62
C ASN A 104 -5.70 -7.59 -1.96
N ARG A 105 -4.63 -7.02 -1.42
CA ARG A 105 -3.51 -7.71 -0.78
C ARG A 105 -2.85 -8.80 -1.65
N THR A 106 -2.83 -8.59 -2.97
CA THR A 106 -2.17 -9.44 -3.96
C THR A 106 -1.16 -8.68 -4.81
N TYR A 107 -0.23 -9.38 -5.45
CA TYR A 107 0.57 -8.81 -6.54
C TYR A 107 -0.32 -8.49 -7.74
N ILE A 108 0.11 -7.52 -8.54
CA ILE A 108 -0.63 -7.05 -9.72
C ILE A 108 -0.31 -7.98 -10.89
N TYR A 109 0.94 -7.93 -11.32
CA TYR A 109 1.55 -8.76 -12.35
C TYR A 109 2.17 -10.01 -11.73
N ASN A 110 1.99 -11.13 -12.40
CA ASN A 110 2.63 -12.41 -12.13
C ASN A 110 3.88 -12.64 -13.01
N ILE A 111 3.82 -12.18 -14.25
CA ILE A 111 4.85 -12.29 -15.28
C ILE A 111 4.95 -10.94 -16.03
N CYS A 112 6.16 -10.53 -16.39
CA CYS A 112 6.40 -9.44 -17.35
C CYS A 112 6.18 -9.91 -18.79
N TRP A 113 5.54 -9.08 -19.62
CA TRP A 113 5.29 -9.37 -21.05
C TRP A 113 6.27 -8.66 -21.98
N GLU A 114 7.12 -7.79 -21.45
CA GLU A 114 8.16 -7.08 -22.18
C GLU A 114 9.19 -8.06 -22.76
N ASP A 115 9.62 -7.82 -24.00
CA ASP A 115 10.64 -8.64 -24.66
C ASP A 115 12.04 -8.24 -24.17
N PRO A 116 12.73 -9.08 -23.37
CA PRO A 116 14.07 -8.77 -22.89
C PRO A 116 15.11 -8.69 -24.02
N ALA A 117 14.88 -9.35 -25.16
CA ALA A 117 15.85 -9.35 -26.26
C ALA A 117 16.05 -7.96 -26.85
N VAL A 118 14.98 -7.15 -26.89
CA VAL A 118 15.05 -5.75 -27.31
C VAL A 118 15.81 -4.92 -26.27
N ASP A 119 15.57 -5.16 -24.99
CA ASP A 119 16.28 -4.45 -23.91
C ASP A 119 17.79 -4.69 -23.98
N HIS A 120 18.23 -5.93 -24.23
CA HIS A 120 19.65 -6.26 -24.39
C HIS A 120 20.30 -5.52 -25.55
N GLN A 121 19.59 -5.37 -26.67
CA GLN A 121 20.10 -4.66 -27.86
C GLN A 121 20.24 -3.15 -27.62
N VAL A 122 19.36 -2.57 -26.81
CA VAL A 122 19.27 -1.11 -26.64
C VAL A 122 20.08 -0.64 -25.44
N LEU A 123 20.02 -1.36 -24.32
CA LEU A 123 20.63 -0.95 -23.06
C LEU A 123 22.13 -1.25 -23.00
N ASN A 124 22.58 -2.30 -23.70
CA ASN A 124 23.98 -2.75 -23.72
C ASN A 124 24.60 -2.78 -22.32
N ILE A 125 23.96 -3.53 -21.42
CA ILE A 125 24.29 -3.59 -19.99
C ILE A 125 25.70 -4.15 -19.79
N THR A 126 26.47 -3.50 -18.93
CA THR A 126 27.84 -3.87 -18.59
C THR A 126 28.03 -4.01 -17.07
N HIS A 127 29.15 -4.61 -16.67
CA HIS A 127 29.51 -4.80 -15.26
C HIS A 127 29.73 -3.51 -14.47
N ASP A 128 29.87 -2.37 -15.13
CA ASP A 128 30.01 -1.05 -14.50
C ASP A 128 28.66 -0.39 -14.18
N ASP A 129 27.57 -0.93 -14.73
CA ASP A 129 26.25 -0.29 -14.65
C ASP A 129 25.54 -0.50 -13.32
N VAL A 130 24.76 0.52 -12.94
CA VAL A 130 23.83 0.47 -11.81
C VAL A 130 22.41 0.69 -12.34
N ILE A 131 21.61 -0.37 -12.26
CA ILE A 131 20.25 -0.37 -12.79
C ILE A 131 19.26 -0.08 -11.67
N PHE A 132 18.31 0.81 -11.94
CA PHE A 132 17.13 1.01 -11.09
C PHE A 132 15.90 0.51 -11.83
N ARG A 133 15.09 -0.33 -11.16
CA ARG A 133 13.87 -0.88 -11.76
C ARG A 133 12.72 -0.92 -10.77
N ILE A 134 11.52 -0.67 -11.30
CA ILE A 134 10.28 -1.07 -10.62
C ILE A 134 10.15 -2.59 -10.75
N CYS A 135 9.75 -3.28 -9.68
CA CYS A 135 9.82 -4.73 -9.58
C CYS A 135 9.06 -5.45 -10.69
N SER A 136 7.80 -5.09 -10.93
CA SER A 136 6.94 -5.69 -11.98
C SER A 136 7.05 -7.23 -12.02
N ALA A 137 6.74 -7.94 -10.94
CA ALA A 137 6.93 -9.40 -10.78
C ALA A 137 8.39 -9.93 -10.81
N GLY A 138 9.35 -9.10 -11.23
CA GLY A 138 10.78 -9.33 -11.11
C GLY A 138 11.44 -10.10 -12.26
N ASP A 139 10.71 -10.48 -13.30
CA ASP A 139 11.25 -11.37 -14.35
C ASP A 139 12.36 -10.70 -15.16
N ILE A 140 12.14 -9.47 -15.62
CA ILE A 140 13.16 -8.75 -16.38
C ILE A 140 14.31 -8.28 -15.45
N VAL A 141 14.08 -8.14 -14.14
CA VAL A 141 15.19 -7.93 -13.19
C VAL A 141 16.13 -9.13 -13.21
N LEU A 142 15.57 -10.35 -13.21
CA LEU A 142 16.36 -11.58 -13.28
C LEU A 142 17.09 -11.70 -14.62
N ASP A 143 16.45 -11.28 -15.70
CA ASP A 143 17.05 -11.24 -17.02
C ASP A 143 18.28 -10.30 -17.07
N TYR A 144 18.14 -9.06 -16.62
CA TYR A 144 19.29 -8.13 -16.54
C TYR A 144 20.38 -8.62 -15.59
N ALA A 145 20.05 -9.45 -14.60
CA ALA A 145 21.03 -10.04 -13.70
C ALA A 145 21.98 -11.01 -14.41
N ILE A 146 21.57 -11.57 -15.56
CA ILE A 146 22.38 -12.47 -16.39
C ILE A 146 23.58 -11.71 -16.98
N GLU A 147 23.37 -10.46 -17.41
CA GLU A 147 24.42 -9.58 -17.94
C GLU A 147 25.43 -9.14 -16.87
N GLY A 148 25.13 -9.38 -15.58
CA GLY A 148 26.05 -9.14 -14.48
C GLY A 148 26.40 -7.68 -14.21
N PRO A 149 25.43 -6.73 -14.15
CA PRO A 149 25.70 -5.36 -13.77
C PRO A 149 26.26 -5.25 -12.35
N SER A 150 26.94 -4.14 -12.05
CA SER A 150 27.51 -3.87 -10.72
C SER A 150 26.46 -3.98 -9.63
N LYS A 151 25.26 -3.42 -9.90
CA LYS A 151 24.15 -3.39 -8.94
C LYS A 151 22.81 -3.24 -9.65
N ILE A 152 21.79 -3.93 -9.13
CA ILE A 152 20.39 -3.65 -9.47
C ILE A 152 19.65 -3.25 -8.19
N VAL A 153 19.00 -2.10 -8.24
CA VAL A 153 18.13 -1.56 -7.19
C VAL A 153 16.69 -1.76 -7.64
N VAL A 154 15.95 -2.56 -6.87
CA VAL A 154 14.55 -2.88 -7.16
C VAL A 154 13.68 -2.23 -6.12
N CYS A 155 12.62 -1.55 -6.56
CA CYS A 155 11.60 -0.99 -5.68
C CYS A 155 10.20 -1.29 -6.23
N ASP A 156 9.20 -1.29 -5.35
CA ASP A 156 7.81 -1.34 -5.75
C ASP A 156 6.97 -0.67 -4.65
N MET A 157 5.83 -0.09 -5.04
CA MET A 157 4.86 0.43 -4.09
C MET A 157 4.02 -0.68 -3.47
N ASN A 158 3.83 -1.79 -4.19
CA ASN A 158 3.12 -2.97 -3.71
C ASN A 158 4.13 -3.97 -3.12
N LEU A 159 4.14 -4.12 -1.80
CA LEU A 159 5.03 -5.07 -1.12
C LEU A 159 4.84 -6.52 -1.59
N HIS A 160 3.65 -6.89 -2.08
CA HIS A 160 3.39 -8.23 -2.58
C HIS A 160 4.15 -8.53 -3.87
N GLN A 161 4.45 -7.51 -4.69
CA GLN A 161 5.36 -7.67 -5.84
C GLN A 161 6.78 -7.98 -5.38
N LEU A 162 7.25 -7.30 -4.34
CA LEU A 162 8.57 -7.55 -3.77
C LEU A 162 8.64 -8.94 -3.14
N TRP A 163 7.58 -9.43 -2.49
CA TRP A 163 7.54 -10.79 -1.94
C TRP A 163 7.46 -11.88 -3.01
N LEU A 164 6.82 -11.61 -4.16
CA LEU A 164 6.87 -12.52 -5.31
C LEU A 164 8.28 -12.57 -5.91
N PHE A 165 8.93 -11.43 -6.08
CA PHE A 165 10.30 -11.40 -6.54
C PHE A 165 11.28 -12.04 -5.55
N GLU A 166 11.10 -11.79 -4.25
CA GLU A 166 11.88 -12.46 -3.20
C GLU A 166 11.72 -13.98 -3.31
N LEU A 167 10.50 -14.48 -3.51
CA LEU A 167 10.24 -15.91 -3.70
C LEU A 167 11.06 -16.49 -4.85
N LYS A 168 11.00 -15.86 -6.04
CA LYS A 168 11.77 -16.28 -7.23
C LYS A 168 13.27 -16.31 -6.93
N ILE A 169 13.80 -15.26 -6.30
CA ILE A 169 15.23 -15.20 -5.92
C ILE A 169 15.61 -16.27 -4.91
N ARG A 170 14.80 -16.53 -3.88
CA ARG A 170 15.12 -17.55 -2.88
C ARG A 170 15.09 -18.94 -3.47
N MET A 171 14.16 -19.21 -4.39
CA MET A 171 14.14 -20.46 -5.15
C MET A 171 15.40 -20.60 -6.02
N LEU A 172 15.77 -19.58 -6.80
CA LEU A 172 16.98 -19.63 -7.63
C LEU A 172 18.29 -19.78 -6.83
N ARG A 173 18.29 -19.36 -5.56
CA ARG A 173 19.43 -19.53 -4.64
C ARG A 173 19.46 -20.88 -3.93
N ASP A 174 18.41 -21.68 -4.06
CA ASP A 174 18.38 -23.02 -3.48
C ASP A 174 19.28 -23.95 -4.31
N PRO A 175 20.39 -24.47 -3.74
CA PRO A 175 21.34 -25.30 -4.48
C PRO A 175 20.74 -26.65 -4.92
N LYS A 176 19.56 -27.02 -4.43
CA LYS A 176 18.86 -28.26 -4.80
C LYS A 176 17.77 -28.04 -5.84
N LEU A 177 17.50 -26.79 -6.23
CA LEU A 177 16.50 -26.50 -7.25
C LEU A 177 16.96 -27.07 -8.59
N THR A 178 16.12 -27.88 -9.21
CA THR A 178 16.35 -28.36 -10.58
C THR A 178 15.54 -27.55 -11.59
N TYR A 179 15.91 -27.64 -12.86
CA TYR A 179 15.14 -27.00 -13.92
C TYR A 179 13.71 -27.55 -13.99
N GLU A 180 13.52 -28.85 -13.78
CA GLU A 180 12.20 -29.50 -13.78
C GLU A 180 11.35 -29.01 -12.61
N GLU A 181 11.95 -28.79 -11.44
CA GLU A 181 11.24 -28.18 -10.32
C GLU A 181 10.87 -26.71 -10.63
N TRP A 182 11.77 -25.95 -11.25
CA TRP A 182 11.49 -24.57 -11.67
C TRP A 182 10.37 -24.49 -12.70
N TRP A 183 10.46 -25.30 -13.76
CA TRP A 183 9.46 -25.38 -14.82
C TRP A 183 8.13 -25.89 -14.28
N GLY A 184 8.15 -26.92 -13.44
CA GLY A 184 6.95 -27.45 -12.80
C GLY A 184 6.21 -26.37 -12.01
N ILE A 185 6.93 -25.50 -11.30
CA ILE A 185 6.33 -24.42 -10.52
C ILE A 185 5.77 -23.31 -11.41
N TRP A 186 6.60 -22.76 -12.31
CA TRP A 186 6.26 -21.52 -13.00
C TRP A 186 5.63 -21.73 -14.38
N GLY A 187 6.00 -22.79 -15.08
CA GLY A 187 5.44 -23.17 -16.38
C GLY A 187 4.16 -23.98 -16.22
N ASP A 188 4.25 -25.12 -15.52
CA ASP A 188 3.11 -26.05 -15.40
C ASP A 188 2.17 -25.72 -14.23
N SER A 189 2.58 -24.82 -13.32
CA SER A 189 1.84 -24.51 -12.09
C SER A 189 1.55 -25.73 -11.20
N ASP A 190 2.45 -26.70 -11.17
CA ASP A 190 2.34 -27.91 -10.37
C ASP A 190 2.40 -27.60 -8.87
N VAL A 191 1.25 -27.75 -8.22
CA VAL A 191 1.05 -27.43 -6.80
C VAL A 191 1.94 -28.30 -5.90
N GLU A 192 2.13 -29.57 -6.22
CA GLU A 192 2.90 -30.48 -5.39
C GLU A 192 4.37 -30.06 -5.36
N THR A 193 4.95 -29.80 -6.54
CA THR A 193 6.30 -29.29 -6.71
C THR A 193 6.46 -27.92 -6.03
N ALA A 194 5.50 -27.01 -6.21
CA ALA A 194 5.52 -25.70 -5.56
C ALA A 194 5.54 -25.81 -4.03
N LEU A 195 4.71 -26.66 -3.43
CA LEU A 195 4.67 -26.86 -1.99
C LEU A 195 5.92 -27.59 -1.47
N LYS A 196 6.45 -28.55 -2.23
CA LYS A 196 7.69 -29.26 -1.92
C LYS A 196 8.87 -28.29 -1.86
N VAL A 197 9.07 -27.48 -2.90
CA VAL A 197 10.14 -26.47 -2.95
C VAL A 197 9.91 -25.38 -1.91
N TRP A 198 8.67 -24.91 -1.74
CA TRP A 198 8.30 -23.95 -0.68
C TRP A 198 8.76 -24.43 0.70
N LYS A 199 8.38 -25.65 1.09
CA LYS A 199 8.71 -26.23 2.38
C LYS A 199 10.22 -26.29 2.60
N ARG A 200 10.99 -26.56 1.54
CA ARG A 200 12.45 -26.63 1.56
C ARG A 200 13.10 -25.27 1.80
N MET A 201 12.67 -24.23 1.08
CA MET A 201 13.39 -22.95 1.03
C MET A 201 12.76 -21.81 1.86
N ARG A 202 11.51 -21.94 2.33
CA ARG A 202 10.76 -20.85 3.03
C ARG A 202 11.48 -20.24 4.23
N HIS A 203 12.35 -21.01 4.90
CA HIS A 203 13.15 -20.55 6.04
C HIS A 203 14.19 -19.48 5.65
N THR A 204 14.51 -19.35 4.37
CA THR A 204 15.44 -18.35 3.83
C THR A 204 14.77 -17.03 3.47
N MET A 205 13.44 -16.98 3.38
CA MET A 205 12.68 -15.75 3.12
C MET A 205 12.60 -14.83 4.33
N SER A 206 12.36 -13.55 4.08
CA SER A 206 11.92 -12.57 5.06
C SER A 206 10.70 -13.06 5.86
N ALA A 207 10.56 -12.58 7.10
CA ALA A 207 9.47 -12.98 7.98
C ALA A 207 8.09 -12.62 7.39
N ASP A 208 7.95 -11.38 6.87
CA ASP A 208 6.69 -10.91 6.29
C ASP A 208 6.36 -11.60 4.97
N GLY A 209 7.35 -11.78 4.09
CA GLY A 209 7.18 -12.52 2.85
C GLY A 209 6.77 -13.97 3.10
N ARG A 210 7.38 -14.63 4.08
CA ARG A 210 7.00 -15.99 4.51
C ARG A 210 5.56 -16.03 5.03
N LYS A 211 5.22 -15.14 5.95
CA LYS A 211 3.86 -15.03 6.52
C LYS A 211 2.82 -14.81 5.42
N TRP A 212 3.15 -14.02 4.40
CA TRP A 212 2.28 -13.80 3.28
C TRP A 212 2.12 -15.06 2.41
N TRP A 213 3.19 -15.77 2.07
CA TRP A 213 3.13 -16.94 1.19
C TRP A 213 2.58 -18.22 1.85
N ASP A 214 2.74 -18.39 3.17
CA ASP A 214 2.37 -19.63 3.88
C ASP A 214 0.92 -20.08 3.66
N GLY A 215 -0.02 -19.14 3.53
CA GLY A 215 -1.43 -19.41 3.25
C GLY A 215 -1.84 -19.25 1.78
N ARG A 216 -0.89 -19.03 0.86
CA ARG A 216 -1.16 -18.64 -0.53
C ARG A 216 -0.57 -19.58 -1.56
N MET A 217 0.54 -20.27 -1.28
CA MET A 217 1.22 -21.15 -2.23
C MET A 217 0.23 -22.11 -2.91
N GLU A 218 -0.48 -22.93 -2.15
CA GLU A 218 -1.40 -23.93 -2.74
C GLU A 218 -2.46 -23.27 -3.62
N ARG A 219 -3.13 -22.22 -3.13
CA ARG A 219 -4.19 -21.53 -3.87
C ARG A 219 -3.69 -20.93 -5.17
N VAL A 220 -2.54 -20.26 -5.14
CA VAL A 220 -1.94 -19.58 -6.30
C VAL A 220 -1.62 -20.59 -7.40
N PHE A 221 -0.91 -21.66 -7.08
CA PHE A 221 -0.51 -22.65 -8.09
C PHE A 221 -1.70 -23.53 -8.53
N ARG A 222 -2.68 -23.79 -7.66
CA ARG A 222 -3.89 -24.54 -8.03
C ARG A 222 -4.78 -23.77 -9.01
N GLN A 223 -4.76 -22.44 -8.96
CA GLN A 223 -5.48 -21.59 -9.90
C GLN A 223 -4.75 -21.45 -11.25
N GLY A 224 -3.49 -21.91 -11.32
CA GLY A 224 -2.57 -21.63 -12.42
C GLY A 224 -1.85 -20.31 -12.19
N PHE A 225 -0.54 -20.32 -11.95
CA PHE A 225 0.21 -19.10 -11.64
C PHE A 225 0.01 -18.01 -12.72
N ALA A 226 -0.02 -18.41 -13.99
CA ALA A 226 -0.24 -17.55 -15.14
C ALA A 226 -1.57 -16.76 -15.12
N THR A 227 -2.57 -17.22 -14.37
CA THR A 227 -3.90 -16.60 -14.26
C THR A 227 -4.12 -15.92 -12.89
N THR A 228 -3.07 -15.76 -12.09
CA THR A 228 -3.16 -15.11 -10.78
C THR A 228 -2.69 -13.67 -10.79
N GLY A 229 -2.95 -12.95 -9.68
CA GLY A 229 -2.67 -11.52 -9.55
C GLY A 229 -3.91 -10.68 -9.81
N SER A 230 -3.84 -9.36 -9.63
CA SER A 230 -4.98 -8.49 -9.88
C SER A 230 -5.36 -8.42 -11.36
N THR A 231 -4.44 -8.71 -12.27
CA THR A 231 -4.71 -8.81 -13.71
C THR A 231 -5.25 -10.19 -14.14
N GLY A 232 -5.16 -11.20 -13.28
CA GLY A 232 -5.74 -12.54 -13.49
C GLY A 232 -7.07 -12.78 -12.76
N PHE A 233 -7.63 -11.74 -12.12
CA PHE A 233 -8.90 -11.83 -11.41
C PHE A 233 -10.07 -11.92 -12.41
N ASP A 234 -10.40 -13.13 -12.86
CA ASP A 234 -11.77 -13.45 -13.24
C ASP A 234 -12.48 -14.08 -12.03
N ARG A 235 -13.41 -13.34 -11.44
CA ARG A 235 -14.07 -13.71 -10.17
C ARG A 235 -15.28 -14.61 -10.37
N GLU A 236 -15.53 -15.10 -11.59
CA GLU A 236 -16.74 -15.85 -11.92
C GLU A 236 -16.47 -17.13 -12.73
N GLY A 237 -15.38 -17.86 -12.55
CA GLY A 237 -15.25 -19.19 -13.20
C GLY A 237 -15.31 -19.18 -14.74
N HIS A 238 -15.32 -17.99 -15.35
CA HIS A 238 -15.04 -17.78 -16.75
C HIS A 238 -13.54 -17.48 -16.82
N ALA A 239 -12.85 -18.11 -17.76
CA ALA A 239 -11.49 -17.71 -18.06
C ALA A 239 -11.55 -16.29 -18.62
N SER A 240 -10.94 -15.33 -17.94
CA SER A 240 -10.68 -14.03 -18.55
C SER A 240 -9.80 -14.30 -19.76
N ALA A 241 -10.38 -14.09 -20.93
CA ALA A 241 -9.81 -14.32 -22.23
C ALA A 241 -8.38 -13.80 -22.31
N PHE A 242 -7.42 -14.72 -22.42
CA PHE A 242 -6.36 -14.75 -23.44
C PHE A 242 -5.78 -16.17 -23.43
N SER A 243 -6.55 -17.13 -23.95
CA SER A 243 -5.95 -18.37 -24.45
C SER A 243 -5.14 -17.97 -25.68
N CYS A 244 -3.83 -18.15 -25.60
CA CYS A 244 -3.04 -18.46 -26.77
C CYS A 244 -2.90 -19.99 -26.76
N GLY A 245 -3.69 -20.63 -27.62
CA GLY A 245 -3.88 -22.09 -27.66
C GLY A 245 -5.34 -22.42 -27.79
#